data_AF-A0A090VM43-F1
#
_entry.id   AF-A0A090VM43-F1
#
_cell.length_a   1.000
_cell.length_b   1.000
_cell.length_c   1.000
_cell.angle_alpha   90.00
_cell.angle_beta   90.00
_cell.angle_gamma   90.00
#
_symmetry.space_group_name_H-M   'P 1'
#
loop_
_entity.id
_entity.type
_entity.pdbx_description
1 polymer ?
#
loop_
_entity_poly.entity_id
_entity_poly.type
_entity_poly.pdbx_seq_one_letter_code
_entity_poly.pdbx_strand_id
1 'polypeptide(L)'
;MQELSKNEDTKHIPFIFLSAKTERKDVRKGMNLGADDYITKPFNEDELVSAIESRLAKAALIKDDLTKTKQSKPLPNDTLHTLNDLKNFFDDVGETFLFSKGDVIYRESENSNYIYLIREGVVKNYKIDEDGKELITALYKEDDLFGYTSFTHNLPYQESATAMEDTELVGISKHELKDILDNNHRLALELIELLTDNLSSIKSQLLQMAYSSVNKKTAATILRFAEKINNKPEDPIKISRNDLASVAGVAPETFIRTLSKFKKEGLIDVQGRNIVVLNINKLQHIL
;
A
#
# COMPACT_ATOMS: atom_id res chain seq x y z
N MET A 1 11.69 33.25 -4.70
CA MET A 1 10.80 32.17 -5.15
C MET A 1 9.40 32.71 -5.38
N GLN A 2 8.67 33.14 -4.34
CA GLN A 2 7.33 33.73 -4.51
C GLN A 2 7.26 34.96 -5.45
N GLU A 3 8.33 35.75 -5.58
CA GLU A 3 8.39 36.84 -6.56
C GLU A 3 8.65 36.34 -7.99
N LEU A 4 9.44 35.27 -8.15
CA LEU A 4 9.74 34.63 -9.44
C LEU A 4 8.53 33.83 -9.96
N SER A 5 7.74 33.25 -9.06
CA SER A 5 6.49 32.54 -9.41
C SER A 5 5.35 33.49 -9.78
N LYS A 6 5.47 34.79 -9.48
CA LYS A 6 4.48 35.82 -9.79
C LYS A 6 4.77 36.58 -11.09
N ASN A 7 5.99 36.48 -11.61
CA ASN A 7 6.37 37.12 -12.86
C ASN A 7 6.09 36.16 -14.04
N GLU A 8 5.31 36.63 -15.01
CA GLU A 8 4.87 35.86 -16.18
C GLU A 8 6.02 35.26 -16.98
N ASP A 9 7.19 35.92 -17.03
CA ASP A 9 8.35 35.44 -17.78
C ASP A 9 9.15 34.36 -17.03
N THR A 10 9.04 34.30 -15.71
CA THR A 10 9.86 33.41 -14.86
C THR A 10 9.08 32.36 -14.10
N LYS A 11 7.73 32.45 -14.07
CA LYS A 11 6.86 31.50 -13.35
C LYS A 11 6.92 30.07 -13.90
N HIS A 12 7.47 29.88 -15.09
CA HIS A 12 7.59 28.59 -15.76
C HIS A 12 8.93 27.88 -15.51
N ILE A 13 9.87 28.52 -14.81
CA ILE A 13 11.18 27.96 -14.54
C ILE A 13 11.06 27.09 -13.27
N PRO A 14 11.28 25.77 -13.35
CA PRO A 14 11.10 24.91 -12.19
C PRO A 14 12.26 25.01 -11.20
N PHE A 15 11.96 24.86 -9.92
CA PHE A 15 12.94 24.92 -8.84
C PHE A 15 12.97 23.64 -8.00
N ILE A 16 14.15 23.04 -7.90
CA ILE A 16 14.41 21.86 -7.07
C ILE A 16 15.30 22.26 -5.90
N PHE A 17 14.90 21.96 -4.66
CA PHE A 17 15.76 22.11 -3.50
C PHE A 17 16.67 20.91 -3.35
N LEU A 18 17.98 21.14 -3.26
CA LEU A 18 18.98 20.12 -2.91
C LEU A 18 19.52 20.41 -1.51
N SER A 19 19.02 19.69 -0.50
CA SER A 19 19.22 20.06 0.91
C SER A 19 19.73 18.91 1.77
N ALA A 20 20.59 19.22 2.74
CA ALA A 20 21.01 18.25 3.78
C ALA A 20 19.99 18.16 4.93
N LYS A 21 18.91 18.96 4.90
CA LYS A 21 17.85 18.92 5.90
C LYS A 21 16.81 17.89 5.48
N THR A 22 16.79 16.77 6.20
CA THR A 22 15.95 15.58 5.92
C THR A 22 14.65 15.55 6.71
N GLU A 23 14.44 16.48 7.65
CA GLU A 23 13.23 16.49 8.46
C GLU A 23 12.00 16.89 7.63
N ARG A 24 10.88 16.16 7.79
CA ARG A 24 9.61 16.43 7.08
C ARG A 24 9.15 17.89 7.18
N LYS A 25 9.47 18.59 8.27
CA LYS A 25 9.17 20.02 8.48
C LYS A 25 9.92 20.93 7.50
N ASP A 26 11.16 20.59 7.15
CA ASP A 26 12.01 21.35 6.24
C ASP A 26 11.62 21.09 4.77
N VAL A 27 11.25 19.84 4.45
CA VAL A 27 10.69 19.47 3.13
C VAL A 27 9.39 20.25 2.87
N ARG A 28 8.43 20.18 3.81
CA ARG A 28 7.16 20.94 3.71
C ARG A 28 7.38 22.44 3.59
N LYS A 29 8.36 22.99 4.31
CA LYS A 29 8.73 24.40 4.20
C LYS A 29 9.29 24.74 2.81
N GLY A 30 10.12 23.87 2.23
CA GLY A 30 10.63 24.02 0.87
C GLY A 30 9.52 24.03 -0.18
N MET A 31 8.59 23.09 -0.09
CA MET A 31 7.44 23.01 -1.00
C MET A 31 6.50 24.22 -0.86
N ASN A 32 6.21 24.65 0.38
CA ASN A 32 5.38 25.85 0.64
C ASN A 32 6.00 27.16 0.13
N LEU A 33 7.31 27.20 -0.10
CA LEU A 33 8.00 28.36 -0.68
C LEU A 33 7.90 28.39 -2.22
N GLY A 34 7.23 27.40 -2.83
CA GLY A 34 7.02 27.29 -4.27
C GLY A 34 8.14 26.54 -4.99
N ALA A 35 8.76 25.56 -4.31
CA ALA A 35 9.63 24.62 -4.99
C ALA A 35 8.79 23.53 -5.65
N ASP A 36 9.20 23.15 -6.85
CA ASP A 36 8.58 22.05 -7.57
C ASP A 36 9.07 20.71 -7.05
N ASP A 37 10.25 20.65 -6.43
CA ASP A 37 10.78 19.41 -5.85
C ASP A 37 11.76 19.66 -4.71
N TYR A 38 12.01 18.62 -3.91
CA TYR A 38 12.91 18.66 -2.76
C TYR A 38 13.66 17.33 -2.63
N ILE A 39 14.95 17.35 -2.95
CA ILE A 39 15.85 16.19 -2.90
C ILE A 39 16.80 16.34 -1.71
N THR A 40 16.84 15.30 -0.88
CA THR A 40 17.72 15.25 0.30
C THR A 40 19.09 14.67 -0.04
N LYS A 41 20.16 15.25 0.52
CA LYS A 41 21.52 14.69 0.41
C LYS A 41 21.76 13.61 1.48
N PRO A 42 22.46 12.49 1.16
CA PRO A 42 23.00 12.14 -0.16
C PRO A 42 21.90 11.62 -1.11
N PHE A 43 21.99 11.98 -2.40
CA PHE A 43 21.09 11.52 -3.45
C PHE A 43 21.87 10.72 -4.50
N ASN A 44 21.20 9.82 -5.22
CA ASN A 44 21.80 9.14 -6.37
C ASN A 44 21.64 9.98 -7.65
N GLU A 45 22.51 9.78 -8.64
CA GLU A 45 22.48 10.50 -9.91
C GLU A 45 21.17 10.26 -10.67
N ASP A 46 20.68 9.02 -10.67
CA ASP A 46 19.42 8.64 -11.33
C ASP A 46 18.20 9.37 -10.73
N GLU A 47 18.18 9.54 -9.41
CA GLU A 47 17.11 10.24 -8.68
C GLU A 47 17.10 11.73 -9.02
N LEU A 48 18.28 12.35 -9.10
CA LEU A 48 18.43 13.75 -9.49
C LEU A 48 18.04 13.97 -10.96
N VAL A 49 18.48 13.09 -11.86
CA VAL A 49 18.15 13.16 -13.29
C VAL A 49 16.65 13.02 -13.51
N SER A 50 16.02 12.03 -12.87
CA SER A 50 14.57 11.82 -12.98
C SER A 50 13.76 13.03 -12.51
N ALA A 51 14.15 13.63 -11.38
CA ALA A 51 13.50 14.84 -10.89
C ALA A 51 13.67 16.03 -11.85
N ILE A 52 14.88 16.24 -12.40
CA ILE A 52 15.15 17.30 -13.38
C ILE A 52 14.31 17.09 -14.65
N GLU A 53 14.28 15.87 -15.19
CA GLU A 53 13.53 15.54 -16.41
C GLU A 53 12.03 15.76 -16.22
N SER A 54 11.46 15.28 -15.11
CA SER A 54 10.05 15.49 -14.76
C SER A 54 9.69 16.97 -14.69
N ARG A 55 10.55 17.80 -14.07
CA ARG A 55 10.30 19.23 -13.92
C ARG A 55 10.47 20.00 -15.24
N LEU A 56 11.45 19.65 -16.07
CA LEU A 56 11.64 20.25 -17.39
C LEU A 56 10.50 19.89 -18.35
N ALA A 57 10.01 18.65 -18.31
CA ALA A 57 8.84 18.23 -19.08
C ALA A 57 7.59 19.05 -18.70
N LYS A 58 7.33 19.20 -17.39
CA LYS A 58 6.23 20.05 -16.88
C LYS A 58 6.36 21.51 -17.34
N ALA A 59 7.57 22.08 -17.29
CA ALA A 59 7.82 23.45 -17.74
C ALA A 59 7.60 23.64 -19.26
N ALA A 60 7.93 22.62 -20.06
CA ALA A 60 7.68 22.63 -21.50
C ALA A 60 6.18 22.62 -21.83
N LEU A 61 5.39 21.83 -21.08
CA LEU A 61 3.93 21.76 -21.25
C LEU A 61 3.24 23.10 -20.93
N ILE A 62 3.68 23.80 -19.88
CA ILE A 62 3.08 25.09 -19.51
C ILE A 62 3.47 26.18 -20.53
N LYS A 63 4.68 26.11 -21.12
CA LYS A 63 5.06 26.99 -22.24
C LYS A 63 4.21 26.75 -23.49
N ASP A 64 3.88 25.49 -23.76
CA ASP A 64 3.03 25.09 -24.89
C ASP A 64 1.57 25.52 -24.70
N ASP A 65 1.04 25.46 -23.47
CA ASP A 65 -0.34 25.85 -23.14
C ASP A 65 -0.63 27.35 -23.33
N LEU A 66 0.37 28.22 -23.13
CA LEU A 66 0.24 29.66 -23.43
C LEU A 66 0.09 29.94 -24.92
N THR A 67 0.51 29.00 -25.78
CA THR A 67 0.42 29.15 -27.25
C THR A 67 -0.83 28.50 -27.86
N LYS A 68 -1.56 27.67 -27.11
CA LYS A 68 -2.64 26.80 -27.64
C LYS A 68 -4.01 27.05 -26.99
N THR A 69 -4.47 28.31 -26.94
CA THR A 69 -5.88 28.60 -26.57
C THR A 69 -6.82 28.33 -27.75
N LYS A 70 -7.17 27.05 -28.00
CA LYS A 70 -8.40 26.53 -28.66
C LYS A 70 -8.16 25.10 -29.14
N GLN A 71 -8.40 24.12 -28.27
CA GLN A 71 -8.99 22.79 -28.52
C GLN A 71 -8.57 21.84 -27.39
N SER A 72 -9.59 21.16 -26.81
CA SER A 72 -9.51 19.94 -25.98
C SER A 72 -8.27 19.74 -25.10
N LYS A 73 -8.44 19.89 -23.77
CA LYS A 73 -7.48 19.41 -22.76
C LYS A 73 -7.01 17.98 -23.08
N PRO A 74 -5.71 17.73 -23.26
CA PRO A 74 -5.18 16.38 -23.18
C PRO A 74 -5.27 15.92 -21.71
N LEU A 75 -5.74 14.70 -21.48
CA LEU A 75 -5.60 14.05 -20.17
C LEU A 75 -4.11 13.81 -19.88
N PRO A 76 -3.68 13.79 -18.59
CA PRO A 76 -2.32 13.55 -18.14
C PRO A 76 -1.88 12.07 -18.31
N ASN A 77 -2.07 11.50 -19.50
CA ASN A 77 -1.83 10.08 -19.77
C ASN A 77 -0.37 9.75 -20.13
N ASP A 78 0.48 10.75 -20.41
CA ASP A 78 1.87 10.55 -20.86
C ASP A 78 2.90 10.37 -19.72
N THR A 79 2.48 10.32 -18.46
CA THR A 79 3.40 10.27 -17.31
C THR A 79 3.21 9.10 -16.33
N LEU A 80 2.22 8.22 -16.55
CA LEU A 80 1.88 7.14 -15.60
C LEU A 80 2.48 5.79 -16.00
N HIS A 81 3.80 5.67 -16.09
CA HIS A 81 4.43 4.48 -16.66
C HIS A 81 4.70 3.35 -15.67
N THR A 82 4.68 3.65 -14.37
CA THR A 82 5.04 2.72 -13.30
C THR A 82 3.99 2.65 -12.20
N LEU A 83 4.02 1.59 -11.38
CA LEU A 83 3.19 1.48 -10.18
C LEU A 83 3.41 2.66 -9.23
N ASN A 84 4.62 3.21 -9.17
CA ASN A 84 4.90 4.38 -8.35
C ASN A 84 4.19 5.63 -8.89
N ASP A 85 4.16 5.80 -10.21
CA ASP A 85 3.42 6.89 -10.85
C ASP A 85 1.92 6.74 -10.60
N LEU A 86 1.41 5.49 -10.63
CA LEU A 86 0.02 5.22 -10.28
C LEU A 86 -0.26 5.58 -8.81
N LYS A 87 0.62 5.27 -7.87
CA LYS A 87 0.43 5.67 -6.46
C LYS A 87 0.42 7.19 -6.29
N ASN A 88 1.33 7.90 -6.95
CA ASN A 88 1.33 9.36 -6.97
C ASN A 88 0.02 9.92 -7.56
N PHE A 89 -0.51 9.29 -8.61
CA PHE A 89 -1.80 9.68 -9.18
C PHE A 89 -2.95 9.54 -8.18
N PHE A 90 -2.99 8.44 -7.42
CA PHE A 90 -3.95 8.31 -6.32
C PHE A 90 -3.79 9.49 -5.38
N ASP A 91 -2.57 9.82 -4.96
CA ASP A 91 -2.34 10.89 -4.00
C ASP A 91 -2.75 12.29 -4.47
N ASP A 92 -2.61 12.58 -5.76
CA ASP A 92 -2.89 13.88 -6.34
C ASP A 92 -4.37 14.10 -6.67
N VAL A 93 -5.07 13.05 -7.11
CA VAL A 93 -6.41 13.16 -7.71
C VAL A 93 -7.48 12.38 -6.95
N GLY A 94 -7.08 11.37 -6.18
CA GLY A 94 -8.02 10.48 -5.51
C GLY A 94 -8.78 11.12 -4.35
N GLU A 95 -9.92 10.52 -4.02
CA GLU A 95 -10.77 10.91 -2.92
C GLU A 95 -10.23 10.32 -1.60
N THR A 96 -10.08 11.13 -0.56
CA THR A 96 -9.61 10.67 0.76
C THR A 96 -10.76 10.10 1.59
N PHE A 97 -10.54 8.91 2.16
CA PHE A 97 -11.46 8.25 3.08
C PHE A 97 -10.78 7.99 4.41
N LEU A 98 -11.47 8.31 5.50
CA LEU A 98 -10.98 8.13 6.86
C LEU A 98 -11.84 7.08 7.57
N PHE A 99 -11.18 6.07 8.12
CA PHE A 99 -11.80 4.98 8.85
C PHE A 99 -11.19 4.85 10.23
N SER A 100 -12.04 4.69 11.24
CA SER A 100 -11.59 4.35 12.59
C SER A 100 -11.31 2.85 12.69
N LYS A 101 -10.49 2.45 13.67
CA LYS A 101 -10.27 1.03 13.96
C LYS A 101 -11.59 0.26 14.08
N GLY A 102 -11.75 -0.78 13.26
CA GLY A 102 -12.91 -1.67 13.25
C GLY A 102 -13.99 -1.27 12.24
N ASP A 103 -13.87 -0.13 11.58
CA ASP A 103 -14.80 0.29 10.54
C ASP A 103 -14.70 -0.61 9.31
N VAL A 104 -15.86 -0.92 8.75
CA VAL A 104 -15.98 -1.70 7.51
C VAL A 104 -15.83 -0.76 6.32
N ILE A 105 -14.86 -1.04 5.47
CA ILE A 105 -14.55 -0.24 4.28
C ILE A 105 -15.50 -0.64 3.13
N TYR A 106 -15.71 -1.94 2.95
CA TYR A 106 -16.71 -2.49 2.04
C TYR A 106 -17.09 -3.91 2.47
N ARG A 107 -18.27 -4.38 2.07
CA ARG A 107 -18.74 -5.76 2.33
C ARG A 107 -18.75 -6.60 1.07
N GLU A 108 -18.59 -7.91 1.27
CA GLU A 108 -18.82 -8.89 0.22
C GLU A 108 -20.21 -8.71 -0.39
N SER A 109 -20.30 -8.92 -1.71
CA SER A 109 -21.51 -8.73 -2.53
C SER A 109 -21.98 -7.28 -2.73
N GLU A 110 -21.34 -6.28 -2.11
CA GLU A 110 -21.60 -4.87 -2.43
C GLU A 110 -20.94 -4.46 -3.75
N ASN A 111 -21.48 -3.41 -4.36
CA ASN A 111 -20.93 -2.86 -5.60
C ASN A 111 -19.51 -2.34 -5.37
N SER A 112 -18.58 -2.83 -6.19
CA SER A 112 -17.18 -2.45 -6.10
C SER A 112 -16.90 -1.32 -7.06
N ASN A 113 -16.87 -0.09 -6.54
CA ASN A 113 -16.75 1.15 -7.33
C ASN A 113 -15.36 1.78 -7.26
N TYR A 114 -14.63 1.54 -6.17
CA TYR A 114 -13.34 2.18 -5.89
C TYR A 114 -12.23 1.14 -5.74
N ILE A 115 -11.04 1.55 -6.18
CA ILE A 115 -9.76 0.93 -5.83
C ILE A 115 -9.08 1.87 -4.85
N TYR A 116 -8.43 1.31 -3.83
CA TYR A 116 -7.85 2.09 -2.74
C TYR A 116 -6.33 1.91 -2.66
N LEU A 117 -5.64 3.00 -2.36
CA LEU A 117 -4.27 3.05 -1.87
C LEU A 117 -4.32 3.37 -0.37
N ILE A 118 -3.53 2.65 0.43
CA ILE A 118 -3.40 2.93 1.86
C ILE A 118 -2.32 3.98 2.06
N ARG A 119 -2.70 5.15 2.61
CA ARG A 119 -1.75 6.18 3.04
C ARG A 119 -1.22 5.93 4.43
N GLU A 120 -2.11 5.55 5.34
CA GLU A 120 -1.75 5.23 6.71
C GLU A 120 -2.70 4.16 7.23
N GLY A 121 -2.17 3.24 8.04
CA GLY A 121 -2.95 2.21 8.71
C GLY A 121 -2.79 0.82 8.09
N VAL A 122 -3.63 -0.10 8.58
CA VAL A 122 -3.65 -1.51 8.16
C VAL A 122 -5.07 -1.94 7.87
N VAL A 123 -5.26 -2.64 6.75
CA VAL A 123 -6.55 -3.19 6.33
C VAL A 123 -6.47 -4.71 6.22
N LYS A 124 -7.50 -5.40 6.70
CA LYS A 124 -7.69 -6.84 6.43
C LYS A 124 -8.81 -7.07 5.44
N ASN A 125 -8.59 -7.98 4.50
CA ASN A 125 -9.66 -8.61 3.74
C ASN A 125 -9.99 -9.97 4.32
N TYR A 126 -11.27 -10.31 4.34
CA TYR A 126 -11.74 -11.56 4.91
C TYR A 126 -13.02 -12.08 4.25
N LYS A 127 -13.21 -13.39 4.35
CA LYS A 127 -14.48 -14.07 4.05
C LYS A 127 -15.02 -14.73 5.30
N ILE A 128 -16.33 -14.87 5.35
CA ILE A 128 -17.04 -15.57 6.42
C ILE A 128 -17.70 -16.80 5.80
N ASP A 129 -17.53 -17.98 6.40
CA ASP A 129 -18.24 -19.19 5.98
C ASP A 129 -19.69 -19.23 6.49
N GLU A 130 -20.45 -20.25 6.11
CA GLU A 130 -21.85 -20.42 6.53
C GLU A 130 -22.01 -20.57 8.06
N ASP A 131 -20.96 -20.99 8.76
CA ASP A 131 -20.94 -21.14 10.22
C ASP A 131 -20.52 -19.83 10.94
N GLY A 132 -20.24 -18.75 10.21
CA GLY A 132 -19.77 -17.50 10.78
C GLY A 132 -18.27 -17.47 11.09
N LYS A 133 -17.49 -18.46 10.62
CA LYS A 133 -16.03 -18.48 10.81
C LYS A 133 -15.37 -17.55 9.82
N GLU A 134 -14.59 -16.62 10.34
CA GLU A 134 -13.81 -15.67 9.55
C GLU A 134 -12.49 -16.31 9.09
N LEU A 135 -12.18 -16.17 7.80
CA LEU A 135 -10.87 -16.41 7.20
C LEU A 135 -10.34 -15.10 6.62
N ILE A 136 -9.27 -14.57 7.20
CA ILE A 136 -8.53 -13.44 6.64
C ILE A 136 -7.73 -13.92 5.43
N THR A 137 -8.09 -13.39 4.27
CA THR A 137 -7.53 -13.74 2.97
C THR A 137 -6.28 -12.92 2.66
N ALA A 138 -6.27 -11.65 3.03
CA ALA A 138 -5.17 -10.73 2.78
C ALA A 138 -5.07 -9.64 3.84
N LEU A 139 -3.88 -9.05 3.93
CA LEU A 139 -3.54 -7.92 4.78
C LEU A 139 -2.79 -6.91 3.95
N TYR A 140 -3.13 -5.65 4.12
CA TYR A 140 -2.60 -4.53 3.38
C TYR A 140 -2.14 -3.45 4.37
N LYS A 141 -1.02 -2.80 4.06
CA LYS A 141 -0.45 -1.69 4.84
C LYS A 141 -0.19 -0.47 3.96
N GLU A 142 0.37 0.58 4.54
CA GLU A 142 0.89 1.76 3.81
C GLU A 142 1.59 1.36 2.51
N ASP A 143 1.29 2.09 1.44
CA ASP A 143 1.71 1.88 0.05
C ASP A 143 1.10 0.66 -0.68
N ASP A 144 0.25 -0.15 -0.04
CA ASP A 144 -0.44 -1.24 -0.73
C ASP A 144 -1.71 -0.76 -1.45
N LEU A 145 -1.95 -1.32 -2.63
CA LEU A 145 -3.21 -1.20 -3.36
C LEU A 145 -4.14 -2.36 -3.00
N PHE A 146 -5.44 -2.10 -2.87
CA PHE A 146 -6.46 -3.13 -2.65
C PHE A 146 -7.85 -2.70 -3.16
N GLY A 147 -8.83 -3.59 -3.02
CA GLY A 147 -10.21 -3.36 -3.47
C GLY A 147 -10.45 -3.68 -4.96
N TYR A 148 -9.44 -4.18 -5.67
CA TYR A 148 -9.59 -4.65 -7.04
C TYR A 148 -10.24 -6.04 -7.08
N THR A 149 -11.46 -6.11 -7.61
CA THR A 149 -12.13 -7.38 -7.94
C THR A 149 -12.03 -7.72 -9.41
N SER A 150 -12.22 -6.71 -10.26
CA SER A 150 -12.09 -6.79 -11.71
C SER A 150 -11.81 -5.39 -12.24
N PHE A 151 -10.96 -5.31 -13.26
CA PHE A 151 -10.62 -4.07 -13.96
C PHE A 151 -11.55 -3.81 -15.17
N THR A 152 -12.19 -4.85 -15.69
CA THR A 152 -12.97 -4.78 -16.94
C THR A 152 -14.46 -5.01 -16.73
N HIS A 153 -14.85 -5.69 -15.65
CA HIS A 153 -16.23 -6.02 -15.35
C HIS A 153 -16.67 -5.36 -14.05
N ASN A 154 -17.95 -4.97 -13.99
CA ASN A 154 -18.54 -4.49 -12.75
C ASN A 154 -18.95 -5.65 -11.84
N LEU A 155 -17.95 -6.35 -11.30
CA LEU A 155 -18.17 -7.42 -10.33
C LEU A 155 -18.26 -6.83 -8.91
N PRO A 156 -19.20 -7.32 -8.07
CA PRO A 156 -19.26 -6.94 -6.67
C PRO A 156 -18.01 -7.40 -5.91
N TYR A 157 -17.79 -6.84 -4.73
CA TYR A 157 -16.73 -7.26 -3.84
C TYR A 157 -16.85 -8.77 -3.54
N GLN A 158 -15.76 -9.50 -3.68
CA GLN A 158 -15.72 -10.96 -3.47
C GLN A 158 -15.38 -11.33 -2.02
N GLU A 159 -15.11 -10.33 -1.19
CA GLU A 159 -14.72 -10.43 0.22
C GLU A 159 -15.02 -9.08 0.89
N SER A 160 -14.96 -9.06 2.22
CA SER A 160 -15.16 -7.83 2.99
C SER A 160 -13.81 -7.24 3.41
N ALA A 161 -13.77 -5.93 3.64
CA ALA A 161 -12.58 -5.23 4.14
C ALA A 161 -12.88 -4.42 5.41
N THR A 162 -11.95 -4.45 6.36
CA THR A 162 -12.07 -3.73 7.64
C THR A 162 -10.73 -3.11 8.04
N ALA A 163 -10.80 -1.88 8.56
CA ALA A 163 -9.66 -1.18 9.13
C ALA A 163 -9.24 -1.83 10.45
N MET A 164 -7.96 -2.23 10.57
CA MET A 164 -7.41 -2.85 11.78
C MET A 164 -6.88 -1.82 12.79
N GLU A 165 -6.68 -0.59 12.35
CA GLU A 165 -6.33 0.59 13.12
C GLU A 165 -6.98 1.81 12.48
N ASP A 166 -6.69 3.02 12.96
CA ASP A 166 -7.17 4.21 12.28
C ASP A 166 -6.44 4.30 10.93
N THR A 167 -7.21 4.38 9.85
CA THR A 167 -6.74 4.17 8.49
C THR A 167 -7.14 5.34 7.61
N GLU A 168 -6.18 5.91 6.87
CA GLU A 168 -6.38 6.86 5.79
C GLU A 168 -6.19 6.14 4.45
N LEU A 169 -7.23 6.19 3.62
CA LEU A 169 -7.22 5.63 2.28
C LEU A 169 -7.38 6.75 1.26
N VAL A 170 -6.83 6.53 0.07
CA VAL A 170 -7.15 7.30 -1.12
C VAL A 170 -7.76 6.39 -2.15
N GLY A 171 -8.96 6.72 -2.61
CA GLY A 171 -9.71 5.93 -3.57
C GLY A 171 -9.84 6.64 -4.90
N ILE A 172 -9.67 5.88 -5.99
CA ILE A 172 -10.06 6.31 -7.34
C ILE A 172 -11.15 5.40 -7.86
N SER A 173 -11.98 5.92 -8.76
CA SER A 173 -13.05 5.12 -9.36
C SER A 173 -12.44 4.03 -10.26
N LYS A 174 -13.11 2.88 -10.34
CA LYS A 174 -12.69 1.80 -11.26
C LYS A 174 -12.66 2.25 -12.72
N HIS A 175 -13.58 3.13 -13.10
CA HIS A 175 -13.62 3.68 -14.46
C HIS A 175 -12.35 4.44 -14.78
N GLU A 176 -11.92 5.31 -13.86
CA GLU A 176 -10.71 6.11 -14.00
C GLU A 176 -9.47 5.21 -14.05
N LEU A 177 -9.35 4.21 -13.17
CA LEU A 177 -8.24 3.26 -13.24
C LEU A 177 -8.24 2.51 -14.58
N LYS A 178 -9.41 2.06 -15.05
CA LYS A 178 -9.53 1.37 -16.34
C LYS A 178 -9.06 2.27 -17.48
N ASP A 179 -9.47 3.53 -17.51
CA ASP A 179 -9.05 4.47 -18.56
C ASP A 179 -7.53 4.71 -18.54
N ILE A 180 -6.91 4.77 -17.35
CA ILE A 180 -5.45 4.86 -17.20
C ILE A 180 -4.79 3.62 -17.79
N LEU A 181 -5.28 2.42 -17.44
CA LEU A 181 -4.72 1.15 -17.90
C LEU A 181 -4.89 0.93 -19.41
N ASP A 182 -6.04 1.32 -19.98
CA ASP A 182 -6.32 1.20 -21.42
C ASP A 182 -5.33 2.03 -22.27
N ASN A 183 -4.82 3.13 -21.71
CA ASN A 183 -3.86 4.01 -22.39
C ASN A 183 -2.40 3.75 -21.99
N ASN A 184 -2.13 2.86 -21.04
CA ASN A 184 -0.78 2.64 -20.51
C ASN A 184 -0.42 1.15 -20.34
N HIS A 185 0.06 0.56 -21.44
CA HIS A 185 0.44 -0.84 -21.50
C HIS A 185 1.55 -1.23 -20.51
N ARG A 186 2.50 -0.32 -20.23
CA ARG A 186 3.60 -0.60 -19.32
C ARG A 186 3.09 -0.74 -17.88
N LEU A 187 2.25 0.20 -17.44
CA LEU A 187 1.61 0.11 -16.14
C LEU A 187 0.74 -1.14 -16.00
N ALA A 188 0.02 -1.52 -17.06
CA ALA A 188 -0.75 -2.76 -17.06
C ALA A 188 0.13 -4.00 -16.85
N LEU A 189 1.34 -4.05 -17.45
CA LEU A 189 2.28 -5.13 -17.23
C LEU A 189 2.83 -5.16 -15.80
N GLU A 190 3.18 -4.01 -15.21
CA GLU A 190 3.63 -3.95 -13.81
C GLU A 190 2.53 -4.39 -12.84
N LEU A 191 1.27 -4.03 -13.12
CA LEU A 191 0.13 -4.51 -12.34
C LEU A 191 -0.07 -6.03 -12.48
N ILE A 192 0.12 -6.59 -13.69
CA ILE A 192 0.08 -8.05 -13.91
C ILE A 192 1.18 -8.76 -13.12
N GLU A 193 2.39 -8.18 -13.04
CA GLU A 193 3.50 -8.72 -12.25
C GLU A 193 3.15 -8.74 -10.76
N LEU A 194 2.63 -7.62 -10.23
CA LEU A 194 2.12 -7.55 -8.85
C LEU A 194 1.05 -8.61 -8.55
N LEU A 195 0.10 -8.81 -9.46
CA LEU A 195 -0.94 -9.82 -9.31
C LEU A 195 -0.39 -11.25 -9.38
N THR A 196 0.66 -11.48 -10.18
CA THR A 196 1.31 -12.79 -10.32
C THR A 196 2.09 -13.16 -9.07
N ASP A 197 2.77 -12.20 -8.45
CA ASP A 197 3.43 -12.37 -7.16
C ASP A 197 2.42 -12.70 -6.06
N ASN A 198 1.31 -11.97 -6.03
CA ASN A 198 0.21 -12.25 -5.10
C ASN A 198 -0.37 -13.66 -5.31
N LEU A 199 -0.62 -14.07 -6.55
CA LEU A 199 -1.11 -15.42 -6.88
C LEU A 199 -0.14 -16.51 -6.41
N SER A 200 1.16 -16.29 -6.54
CA SER A 200 2.19 -17.23 -6.06
C SER A 200 2.21 -17.34 -4.53
N SER A 201 2.02 -16.22 -3.83
CA SER A 201 1.86 -16.18 -2.38
C SER A 201 0.60 -16.93 -1.93
N ILE A 202 -0.53 -16.73 -2.60
CA ILE A 202 -1.80 -17.42 -2.29
C ILE A 202 -1.67 -18.94 -2.49
N LYS A 203 -1.02 -19.40 -3.57
CA LYS A 203 -0.77 -20.83 -3.80
C LYS A 203 0.08 -21.44 -2.68
N SER A 204 1.11 -20.72 -2.23
CA SER A 204 1.95 -21.13 -1.12
C SER A 204 1.15 -21.24 0.18
N GLN A 205 0.30 -20.25 0.46
CA GLN A 205 -0.59 -20.26 1.62
C GLN A 205 -1.59 -21.42 1.55
N LEU A 206 -2.18 -21.71 0.39
CA LEU A 206 -3.11 -22.83 0.21
C LEU A 206 -2.45 -24.16 0.54
N LEU A 207 -1.22 -24.39 0.06
CA LEU A 207 -0.45 -25.60 0.37
C LEU A 207 -0.16 -25.71 1.87
N GLN A 208 0.22 -24.60 2.50
CA GLN A 208 0.43 -24.54 3.95
C GLN A 208 -0.86 -24.88 4.71
N MET A 209 -2.00 -24.33 4.31
CA MET A 209 -3.29 -24.61 4.92
C MET A 209 -3.69 -26.08 4.78
N ALA A 210 -3.43 -26.71 3.63
CA ALA A 210 -3.81 -28.09 3.35
C ALA A 210 -2.97 -29.13 4.12
N TYR A 211 -1.64 -28.94 4.19
CA TYR A 211 -0.72 -30.01 4.64
C TYR A 211 0.15 -29.65 5.85
N SER A 212 0.21 -28.38 6.28
CA SER A 212 1.06 -28.01 7.40
C SER A 212 0.45 -28.36 8.76
N SER A 213 1.30 -28.69 9.72
CA SER A 213 0.89 -28.82 11.12
C SER A 213 0.46 -27.47 11.70
N VAL A 214 -0.32 -27.50 12.78
CA VAL A 214 -0.71 -26.28 13.52
C VAL A 214 0.52 -25.46 13.94
N ASN A 215 1.61 -26.11 14.36
CA ASN A 215 2.85 -25.43 14.74
C ASN A 215 3.46 -24.68 13.53
N LYS A 216 3.53 -25.35 12.37
CA LYS A 216 4.01 -24.76 11.12
C LYS A 216 3.17 -23.55 10.70
N LYS A 217 1.84 -23.70 10.69
CA LYS A 217 0.90 -22.62 10.37
C LYS A 217 1.06 -21.43 11.31
N THR A 218 1.21 -21.70 12.61
CA THR A 218 1.39 -20.66 13.64
C THR A 218 2.71 -19.91 13.44
N ALA A 219 3.82 -20.64 13.25
CA ALA A 219 5.13 -20.04 13.01
C ALA A 219 5.16 -19.20 11.72
N ALA A 220 4.65 -19.76 10.62
CA ALA A 220 4.55 -19.06 9.33
C ALA A 220 3.73 -17.78 9.44
N THR A 221 2.62 -17.82 10.16
CA THR A 221 1.76 -16.65 10.37
C THR A 221 2.50 -15.56 11.13
N ILE A 222 3.13 -15.89 12.27
CA ILE A 222 3.88 -14.92 13.08
C ILE A 222 4.99 -14.26 12.25
N LEU A 223 5.77 -15.06 11.51
CA LEU A 223 6.84 -14.56 10.65
C LEU A 223 6.31 -13.64 9.55
N ARG A 224 5.23 -14.06 8.87
CA ARG A 224 4.60 -13.25 7.82
C ARG A 224 4.13 -11.89 8.33
N PHE A 225 3.60 -11.83 9.55
CA PHE A 225 3.20 -10.57 10.16
C PHE A 225 4.39 -9.71 10.56
N ALA A 226 5.43 -10.31 11.13
CA ALA A 226 6.67 -9.62 11.48
C ALA A 226 7.38 -9.03 10.24
N GLU A 227 7.29 -9.70 9.08
CA GLU A 227 7.87 -9.21 7.83
C GLU A 227 6.95 -8.20 7.12
N LYS A 228 5.65 -8.49 7.05
CA LYS A 228 4.72 -7.70 6.22
C LYS A 228 4.26 -6.42 6.90
N ILE A 229 3.96 -6.46 8.20
CA ILE A 229 3.29 -5.34 8.88
C ILE A 229 4.24 -4.48 9.69
N ASN A 230 5.30 -5.07 10.25
CA ASN A 230 6.24 -4.28 11.03
C ASN A 230 7.25 -3.56 10.14
N ASN A 231 7.76 -2.43 10.65
CA ASN A 231 8.89 -1.72 10.05
C ASN A 231 10.21 -2.47 10.28
N LYS A 232 10.32 -3.18 11.42
CA LYS A 232 11.42 -4.08 11.73
C LYS A 232 10.89 -5.44 12.18
N PRO A 233 11.54 -6.56 11.80
CA PRO A 233 11.10 -7.90 12.23
C PRO A 233 11.01 -8.09 13.75
N GLU A 234 11.75 -7.29 14.51
CA GLU A 234 11.78 -7.32 15.98
C GLU A 234 10.66 -6.50 16.64
N ASP A 235 9.95 -5.67 15.88
CA ASP A 235 8.87 -4.88 16.43
C ASP A 235 7.73 -5.78 16.95
N PRO A 236 7.04 -5.38 18.02
CA PRO A 236 5.91 -6.14 18.51
C PRO A 236 4.78 -6.20 17.48
N ILE A 237 4.32 -7.41 17.15
CA ILE A 237 3.12 -7.63 16.34
C ILE A 237 1.90 -7.19 17.15
N LYS A 238 1.22 -6.12 16.71
CA LYS A 238 0.09 -5.48 17.41
C LYS A 238 -1.27 -5.96 16.89
N ILE A 239 -1.51 -7.27 16.85
CA ILE A 239 -2.69 -7.85 16.21
C ILE A 239 -3.41 -8.81 17.14
N SER A 240 -4.74 -8.89 17.01
CA SER A 240 -5.53 -9.75 17.87
C SER A 240 -5.20 -11.22 17.62
N ARG A 241 -5.29 -12.05 18.67
CA ARG A 241 -5.04 -13.49 18.54
C ARG A 241 -6.05 -14.16 17.62
N ASN A 242 -7.26 -13.62 17.53
CA ASN A 242 -8.31 -14.12 16.66
C ASN A 242 -7.97 -13.84 15.19
N ASP A 243 -7.49 -12.63 14.86
CA ASP A 243 -7.06 -12.31 13.51
C ASP A 243 -5.86 -13.18 13.09
N LEU A 244 -4.89 -13.38 13.99
CA LEU A 244 -3.75 -14.27 13.71
C LEU A 244 -4.20 -15.72 13.48
N ALA A 245 -5.15 -16.21 14.28
CA ALA A 245 -5.70 -17.56 14.10
C ALA A 245 -6.48 -17.69 12.79
N SER A 246 -7.27 -16.66 12.45
CA SER A 246 -8.02 -16.58 11.20
C SER A 246 -7.07 -16.64 10.00
N VAL A 247 -6.00 -15.84 10.00
CA VAL A 247 -4.95 -15.90 8.98
C VAL A 247 -4.31 -17.30 8.89
N ALA A 248 -4.00 -17.90 10.03
CA ALA A 248 -3.39 -19.22 10.08
C ALA A 248 -4.34 -20.34 9.63
N GLY A 249 -5.64 -20.07 9.48
CA GLY A 249 -6.65 -21.06 9.16
C GLY A 249 -6.78 -22.12 10.27
N VAL A 250 -6.70 -21.70 11.53
CA VAL A 250 -6.86 -22.59 12.70
C VAL A 250 -7.82 -21.98 13.71
N ALA A 251 -8.45 -22.81 14.54
CA ALA A 251 -9.31 -22.32 15.61
C ALA A 251 -8.54 -21.43 16.61
N PRO A 252 -9.11 -20.31 17.08
CA PRO A 252 -8.44 -19.38 18.01
C PRO A 252 -7.83 -20.06 19.25
N GLU A 253 -8.54 -21.00 19.87
CA GLU A 253 -8.09 -21.72 21.07
C GLU A 253 -6.84 -22.57 20.77
N THR A 254 -6.80 -23.15 19.57
CA THR A 254 -5.67 -23.97 19.10
C THR A 254 -4.46 -23.10 18.79
N PHE A 255 -4.65 -21.91 18.21
CA PHE A 255 -3.58 -20.93 17.98
C PHE A 255 -2.99 -20.45 19.32
N ILE A 256 -3.84 -20.05 20.27
CA ILE A 256 -3.43 -19.56 21.60
C ILE A 256 -2.64 -20.62 22.37
N ARG A 257 -3.05 -21.89 22.30
CA ARG A 257 -2.32 -23.01 22.91
C ARG A 257 -0.93 -23.16 22.30
N THR A 258 -0.80 -23.00 20.98
CA THR A 258 0.47 -23.09 20.27
C THR A 258 1.39 -21.90 20.59
N LEU A 259 0.85 -20.68 20.67
CA LEU A 259 1.60 -19.51 21.16
C LEU A 259 2.16 -19.73 22.56
N SER A 260 1.36 -20.31 23.46
CA SER A 260 1.79 -20.60 24.83
C SER A 260 2.95 -21.60 24.87
N LYS A 261 2.96 -22.56 23.95
CA LYS A 261 4.09 -23.49 23.77
C LYS A 261 5.33 -22.76 23.26
N PHE A 262 5.21 -21.95 22.21
CA PHE A 262 6.33 -21.17 21.66
C PHE A 262 6.94 -20.20 22.67
N LYS A 263 6.11 -19.61 23.55
CA LYS A 263 6.59 -18.79 24.67
C LYS A 263 7.43 -19.59 25.66
N LYS A 264 6.96 -20.79 26.06
CA LYS A 264 7.72 -21.68 26.96
C LYS A 264 9.05 -22.14 26.37
N GLU A 265 9.11 -22.30 25.05
CA GLU A 265 10.32 -22.67 24.30
C GLU A 265 11.26 -21.49 24.04
N GLY A 266 10.89 -20.27 24.45
CA GLY A 266 11.70 -19.06 24.26
C GLY A 266 11.79 -18.59 22.80
N LEU A 267 10.83 -19.00 21.95
CA LEU A 267 10.78 -18.58 20.55
C LEU A 267 10.18 -17.19 20.38
N ILE A 268 9.18 -16.88 21.21
CA ILE A 268 8.45 -15.62 21.23
C ILE A 268 8.27 -15.17 22.69
N ASP A 269 8.03 -13.88 22.88
CA ASP A 269 7.43 -13.35 24.10
C ASP A 269 6.04 -12.81 23.79
N VAL A 270 5.18 -12.80 24.82
CA VAL A 270 3.82 -12.27 24.75
C VAL A 270 3.67 -11.23 25.84
N GLN A 271 3.55 -9.97 25.43
CA GLN A 271 3.42 -8.79 26.28
C GLN A 271 2.01 -8.21 26.13
N GLY A 272 1.09 -8.66 26.98
CA GLY A 272 -0.32 -8.30 26.89
C GLY A 272 -0.96 -8.83 25.60
N ARG A 273 -1.26 -7.93 24.66
CA ARG A 273 -1.78 -8.25 23.31
C ARG A 273 -0.69 -8.39 22.24
N ASN A 274 0.53 -7.96 22.55
CA ASN A 274 1.63 -7.90 21.59
C ASN A 274 2.42 -9.22 21.59
N ILE A 275 2.91 -9.61 20.42
CA ILE A 275 3.82 -10.75 20.25
C ILE A 275 5.17 -10.22 19.77
N VAL A 276 6.24 -10.57 20.48
CA VAL A 276 7.62 -10.22 20.10
C VAL A 276 8.34 -11.49 19.69
N VAL A 277 8.94 -11.50 18.51
CA VAL A 277 9.74 -12.64 18.05
C VAL A 277 11.12 -12.55 18.70
N LEU A 278 11.47 -13.53 19.54
CA LEU A 278 12.76 -13.55 20.23
C LEU A 278 13.85 -14.25 19.40
N ASN A 279 13.46 -15.23 18.60
CA ASN A 279 14.39 -16.01 17.80
C ASN A 279 13.80 -16.38 16.43
N ILE A 280 14.05 -15.51 15.45
CA ILE A 280 13.55 -15.68 14.08
C ILE A 280 14.07 -16.97 13.44
N ASN A 281 15.34 -17.31 13.64
CA ASN A 281 15.97 -18.49 13.04
C ASN A 281 15.33 -19.79 13.55
N LYS A 282 15.12 -19.92 14.86
CA LYS A 282 14.44 -21.10 15.44
C LYS A 282 12.99 -21.19 14.96
N LEU A 283 12.30 -20.06 14.81
CA LEU A 283 10.92 -20.03 14.32
C LEU A 283 10.87 -20.44 12.83
N GLN A 284 11.85 -20.04 12.02
CA GLN A 284 12.00 -20.45 10.62
C GLN A 284 12.32 -21.95 10.49
N HIS A 285 13.08 -22.55 11.41
CA HIS A 285 13.32 -24.01 11.42
C HIS A 285 12.06 -24.85 11.66
N ILE A 286 10.96 -24.24 12.14
CA ILE A 286 9.69 -24.93 12.31
C ILE A 286 8.96 -25.09 10.97
N LEU A 287 9.20 -24.21 9.98
CA LEU A 287 8.55 -24.21 8.66
C LEU A 287 8.76 -25.51 7.88
#